data_AF-A0A2E8F0K8-F1
#
_entry.id   AF-A0A2E8F0K8-F1
#
_cell.length_a   1.000
_cell.length_b   1.000
_cell.length_c   1.000
_cell.angle_alpha   90.00
_cell.angle_beta   90.00
_cell.angle_gamma   90.00
#
_symmetry.space_group_name_H-M   'P 1'
#
loop_
_entity.id
_entity.type
_entity.pdbx_description
1 polymer ?
#
loop_
_entity_poly.entity_id
_entity_poly.type
_entity_poly.pdbx_seq_one_letter_code
_entity_poly.pdbx_strand_id
1 'polypeptide(L)'
;MDRSDIDLSVLIQHYEVHNRTEGKSPRTVGWYNEVLSMFHGRLEEQGMSTILNTIGEMEVRGFILHVQSRPGLKGAISHPTP
;
A
#
# COMPACT_ATOMS: atom_id res chain seq x y z
N MET A 1 -1.36 22.47 4.08
CA MET A 1 -0.67 21.42 4.84
C MET A 1 0.43 20.87 3.95
N ASP A 2 1.67 21.05 4.35
CA ASP A 2 2.79 20.32 3.77
C ASP A 2 2.59 18.84 4.15
N ARG A 3 2.11 18.02 3.22
CA ARG A 3 1.74 16.60 3.47
C ARG A 3 2.95 15.65 3.40
N SER A 4 4.14 16.23 3.36
CA SER A 4 5.41 15.54 3.13
C SER A 4 5.77 14.62 4.31
N ASP A 5 5.43 15.03 5.53
CA ASP A 5 5.85 14.35 6.77
C ASP A 5 4.78 13.40 7.35
N ILE A 6 3.85 12.96 6.50
CA ILE A 6 2.78 12.04 6.91
C ILE A 6 3.30 10.61 6.81
N ASP A 7 3.01 9.81 7.83
CA ASP A 7 3.26 8.37 7.81
C ASP A 7 2.31 7.65 6.83
N LEU A 8 2.83 6.66 6.09
CA LEU A 8 2.05 5.90 5.12
C LEU A 8 0.79 5.25 5.73
N SER A 9 0.81 4.81 6.98
CA SER A 9 -0.39 4.25 7.65
C SER A 9 -1.55 5.25 7.73
N VAL A 10 -1.24 6.52 7.98
CA VAL A 10 -2.23 7.61 8.03
C VAL A 10 -2.81 7.86 6.63
N LEU A 11 -1.99 7.76 5.59
CA LEU A 11 -2.48 7.86 4.21
C LEU A 11 -3.40 6.70 3.86
N ILE A 12 -3.07 5.47 4.26
CA ILE A 12 -3.90 4.28 4.02
C ILE A 12 -5.31 4.50 4.58
N GLN A 13 -5.41 5.01 5.82
CA GLN A 13 -6.70 5.29 6.45
C GLN A 13 -7.51 6.37 5.70
N HIS A 14 -6.86 7.46 5.29
CA HIS A 14 -7.54 8.50 4.50
C HIS A 14 -7.98 7.98 3.12
N TYR A 15 -7.17 7.16 2.49
CA TYR A 15 -7.45 6.56 1.19
C TYR A 15 -8.64 5.59 1.27
N GLU A 16 -8.75 4.81 2.34
CA GLU A 16 -9.90 3.95 2.62
C GLU A 16 -11.20 4.75 2.70
N VAL A 17 -11.22 5.82 3.51
CA VAL A 17 -12.39 6.69 3.67
C VAL A 17 -12.79 7.31 2.34
N HIS A 18 -11.81 7.87 1.61
CA HIS A 18 -12.04 8.46 0.30
C HIS A 18 -12.65 7.46 -0.70
N ASN A 19 -12.06 6.26 -0.85
CA ASN A 19 -12.57 5.29 -1.81
C ASN A 19 -13.98 4.77 -1.47
N ARG A 20 -14.31 4.67 -0.18
CA ARG A 20 -15.68 4.34 0.25
C ARG A 20 -16.67 5.43 -0.13
N THR A 21 -16.30 6.71 0.06
CA THR A 21 -17.16 7.84 -0.30
C THR A 21 -17.35 7.97 -1.81
N GLU A 22 -16.35 7.58 -2.62
CA GLU A 22 -16.42 7.54 -4.08
C GLU A 22 -17.19 6.32 -4.63
N GLY A 23 -17.77 5.48 -3.76
CA GLY A 23 -18.59 4.34 -4.17
C GLY A 23 -17.80 3.13 -4.67
N LYS A 24 -16.51 3.01 -4.34
CA LYS A 24 -15.76 1.77 -4.60
C LYS A 24 -16.35 0.61 -3.79
N SER A 25 -16.37 -0.58 -4.38
CA SER A 25 -16.89 -1.77 -3.68
C SER A 25 -16.09 -2.04 -2.40
N PRO A 26 -16.70 -2.55 -1.32
CA PRO A 26 -15.97 -2.92 -0.10
C PRO A 26 -14.81 -3.88 -0.36
N ARG A 27 -14.97 -4.76 -1.36
CA ARG A 27 -13.93 -5.70 -1.81
C ARG A 27 -12.74 -4.97 -2.41
N THR A 28 -12.97 -4.02 -3.29
CA THR A 28 -11.92 -3.21 -3.93
C THR A 28 -11.16 -2.38 -2.89
N VAL A 29 -11.87 -1.75 -1.96
CA VAL A 29 -11.25 -0.99 -0.86
C VAL A 29 -10.40 -1.90 0.03
N GLY A 30 -10.92 -3.07 0.39
CA GLY A 30 -10.18 -4.06 1.16
C GLY A 30 -8.88 -4.49 0.48
N TRP A 31 -8.93 -4.74 -0.84
CA TRP A 31 -7.75 -5.09 -1.62
C TRP A 31 -6.71 -3.96 -1.64
N TYR A 32 -7.13 -2.69 -1.83
CA TYR A 32 -6.19 -1.56 -1.75
C TYR A 32 -5.51 -1.49 -0.38
N ASN A 33 -6.28 -1.62 0.70
CA ASN A 33 -5.76 -1.58 2.06
C ASN A 33 -4.78 -2.71 2.34
N GLU A 34 -5.07 -3.92 1.86
CA GLU A 34 -4.20 -5.08 2.02
C GLU A 34 -2.85 -4.87 1.32
N VAL A 35 -2.86 -4.46 0.05
CA VAL A 35 -1.63 -4.21 -0.72
C VAL A 35 -0.79 -3.10 -0.09
N LEU A 36 -1.42 -2.00 0.33
CA LEU A 36 -0.70 -0.88 0.95
C LEU A 36 -0.18 -1.25 2.34
N SER A 37 -0.91 -2.05 3.12
CA SER A 37 -0.44 -2.53 4.43
C SER A 37 0.73 -3.50 4.29
N MET A 38 0.72 -4.36 3.26
CA MET A 38 1.88 -5.20 2.93
C MET A 38 3.10 -4.37 2.58
N PHE A 39 2.92 -3.28 1.82
CA PHE A 39 4.01 -2.37 1.49
C PHE A 39 4.57 -1.67 2.73
N HIS A 40 3.69 -1.15 3.61
CA HIS A 40 4.08 -0.55 4.88
C HIS A 40 4.89 -1.51 5.75
N GLY A 41 4.36 -2.71 5.99
CA GLY A 41 5.06 -3.73 6.78
C GLY A 41 6.40 -4.13 6.17
N ARG A 42 6.50 -4.17 4.84
CA ARG A 42 7.78 -4.43 4.16
C ARG A 42 8.82 -3.35 4.44
N LEU A 43 8.43 -2.08 4.45
CA LEU A 43 9.34 -0.98 4.80
C LEU A 43 9.84 -1.13 6.24
N GLU A 44 8.92 -1.40 7.18
CA GLU A 44 9.26 -1.62 8.59
C GLU A 44 10.22 -2.80 8.79
N GLU A 45 9.96 -3.94 8.12
CA GLU A 45 10.82 -5.12 8.16
C GLU A 45 12.25 -4.85 7.66
N GLN A 46 12.42 -3.89 6.75
CA GLN A 46 13.73 -3.49 6.22
C GLN A 46 14.38 -2.36 7.03
N GLY A 47 13.71 -1.86 8.07
CA GLY A 47 14.14 -0.66 8.80
C GLY A 47 14.14 0.61 7.94
N MET A 48 13.32 0.64 6.88
CA MET A 48 13.14 1.81 6.03
C MET A 48 12.09 2.76 6.61
N SER A 49 12.19 4.03 6.22
CA SER A 49 11.23 5.05 6.64
C SER A 49 9.86 4.82 5.99
N THR A 50 8.82 4.97 6.80
CA THR A 50 7.40 4.93 6.39
C THR A 50 6.83 6.32 6.11
N ILE A 51 7.64 7.37 6.26
CA ILE A 51 7.24 8.76 5.99
C ILE A 51 7.18 9.00 4.48
N LEU A 52 6.05 9.53 3.99
CA LEU A 52 5.75 9.62 2.56
C LEU A 52 6.80 10.39 1.74
N ASN A 53 7.37 11.48 2.24
CA ASN A 53 8.42 12.24 1.53
C ASN A 53 9.72 11.46 1.32
N THR A 54 9.93 10.40 2.09
CA THR A 54 11.11 9.54 1.99
C THR A 54 10.88 8.31 1.12
N ILE A 55 9.62 8.02 0.76
CA ILE A 55 9.26 6.88 -0.09
C ILE A 55 9.33 7.32 -1.54
N GLY A 56 10.28 6.76 -2.28
CA GLY A 56 10.49 7.02 -3.68
C GLY A 56 10.16 5.82 -4.57
N GLU A 57 10.48 5.99 -5.85
CA GLU A 57 10.27 4.96 -6.87
C GLU A 57 11.03 3.66 -6.57
N MET A 58 12.21 3.76 -5.96
CA MET A 58 13.09 2.61 -5.69
C MET A 58 12.51 1.67 -4.64
N GLU A 59 11.92 2.23 -3.58
CA GLU A 59 11.25 1.49 -2.51
C GLU A 59 10.04 0.73 -3.07
N VAL A 60 9.25 1.39 -3.93
CA VAL A 60 8.09 0.80 -4.60
C VAL A 60 8.52 -0.32 -5.55
N ARG A 61 9.55 -0.10 -6.38
CA ARG A 61 10.09 -1.15 -7.27
C ARG A 61 10.62 -2.35 -6.48
N GLY A 62 11.31 -2.11 -5.38
CA GLY A 62 11.80 -3.15 -4.47
C GLY A 62 10.66 -4.01 -3.91
N PHE A 63 9.56 -3.38 -3.51
CA PHE A 63 8.37 -4.08 -3.07
C PHE A 63 7.72 -4.92 -4.18
N ILE A 64 7.56 -4.36 -5.39
CA ILE A 64 7.00 -5.10 -6.52
C ILE A 64 7.83 -6.35 -6.82
N LEU A 65 9.17 -6.23 -6.84
CA LEU A 65 10.06 -7.38 -7.01
C LEU A 65 9.92 -8.41 -5.88
N HIS A 66 9.80 -7.95 -4.63
CA HIS A 66 9.56 -8.82 -3.48
C HIS A 66 8.27 -9.64 -3.64
N VAL A 67 7.17 -8.99 -4.04
CA VAL A 67 5.91 -9.70 -4.26
C VAL A 67 6.02 -10.64 -5.47
N GLN A 68 6.68 -10.21 -6.54
CA GLN A 68 6.81 -11.02 -7.75
C GLN A 68 7.67 -12.27 -7.57
N SER A 69 8.65 -12.24 -6.66
CA SER A 69 9.48 -13.40 -6.32
C SER A 69 8.78 -14.41 -5.41
N ARG A 70 7.59 -14.07 -4.86
CA ARG A 70 6.82 -14.93 -3.95
C ARG A 70 5.45 -15.28 -4.56
N PRO A 71 5.31 -16.46 -5.20
CA PRO A 71 4.08 -16.87 -5.89
C PRO A 71 2.81 -16.80 -5.02
N GLY A 72 2.92 -17.11 -3.73
CA GLY A 72 1.79 -17.02 -2.78
C GLY A 72 1.30 -15.59 -2.51
N LEU A 73 2.20 -14.60 -2.57
CA LEU A 73 1.82 -13.18 -2.41
C LEU A 73 1.26 -12.60 -3.71
N LYS A 74 1.80 -13.02 -4.86
CA LYS A 74 1.27 -12.67 -6.20
C LYS A 74 -0.23 -12.98 -6.34
N GLY A 75 -0.67 -14.12 -5.81
CA GLY A 75 -2.10 -14.49 -5.80
C GLY A 75 -2.94 -13.57 -4.91
N ALA A 76 -2.43 -13.21 -3.73
CA ALA A 76 -3.13 -12.31 -2.79
C ALA A 76 -3.26 -10.87 -3.34
N ILE A 77 -2.25 -10.39 -4.07
CA ILE A 77 -2.26 -9.04 -4.66
C ILE A 77 -2.89 -9.00 -6.06
N SER A 78 -3.52 -10.07 -6.55
CA SER A 78 -4.21 -10.04 -7.85
C SER A 78 -5.49 -9.22 -7.70
N HIS A 79 -5.68 -8.19 -8.53
CA HIS A 79 -6.87 -7.32 -8.44
C HIS A 79 -8.14 -8.18 -8.54
N PRO A 80 -9.11 -8.02 -7.63
CA PRO A 80 -10.34 -8.79 -7.69
C PRO A 80 -11.10 -8.46 -8.98
N THR A 81 -11.43 -9.48 -9.78
CA THR A 81 -12.34 -9.30 -10.92
C THR A 81 -13.69 -8.76 -10.44
N PRO A 82 -14.31 -7.84 -11.18
CA PRO A 82 -15.63 -7.30 -10.87
C PRO A 82 -16.72 -8.38 -10.83
#